data_AF-A0A2E9CCG9-F1
#
_entry.id   AF-A0A2E9CCG9-F1
#
_cell.length_a   1.000
_cell.length_b   1.000
_cell.length_c   1.000
_cell.angle_alpha   90.00
_cell.angle_beta   90.00
_cell.angle_gamma   90.00
#
_symmetry.space_group_name_H-M   'P 1'
#
loop_
_entity.id
_entity.type
_entity.pdbx_description
1 polymer ?
#
loop_
_entity_poly.entity_id
_entity_poly.type
_entity_poly.pdbx_seq_one_letter_code
_entity_poly.pdbx_strand_id
1 'polypeptide(L)'
;MRKIATLLCLTILSSSLAGCLWNLLDDDPRISFSDCPSSWHVEFFDHSNDNFGSWDGRVEFTDSKGNTEVLEYFSSNKKYVTLDDSLDWTMKYTFYEGDIGFIVGDSVYGGDNRNGDSGTIELDLVRKFAGGANDDSPISFSCSDSNWDIKFFDQSNEDFYSWGGEVEFFVEGNEEDSYSFGDFSSDMKYVTLQDSKVWIMKYTFYEEDIGFIYDGKTYGMNNDYGESGEIRIDLS
;
A
#
# COMPACT_ATOMS: atom_id res chain seq x y z
N MET A 1 73.53 -7.23 -38.27
CA MET A 1 72.42 -8.06 -37.77
C MET A 1 71.89 -7.43 -36.50
N ARG A 2 70.63 -6.98 -36.55
CA ARG A 2 69.89 -6.32 -35.45
C ARG A 2 69.38 -7.37 -34.47
N LYS A 3 69.47 -7.12 -33.16
CA LYS A 3 68.53 -7.67 -32.18
C LYS A 3 68.07 -6.55 -31.26
N ILE A 4 66.76 -6.32 -31.33
CA ILE A 4 65.99 -5.21 -30.79
C ILE A 4 65.65 -5.55 -29.33
N ALA A 5 66.00 -4.66 -28.41
CA ALA A 5 65.48 -4.67 -27.06
C ALA A 5 63.98 -4.37 -27.13
N THR A 6 63.15 -5.34 -26.75
CA THR A 6 61.70 -5.18 -26.76
C THR A 6 61.30 -4.62 -25.40
N LEU A 7 60.90 -3.35 -25.40
CA LEU A 7 60.38 -2.60 -24.27
C LEU A 7 59.05 -3.23 -23.84
N LEU A 8 58.95 -3.63 -22.57
CA LEU A 8 57.75 -4.16 -21.94
C LEU A 8 56.71 -3.05 -21.84
N CYS A 9 55.71 -3.05 -22.74
CA CYS A 9 54.59 -2.12 -22.69
C CYS A 9 53.55 -2.65 -21.70
N LEU A 10 53.53 -2.06 -20.50
CA LEU A 10 52.52 -2.30 -19.47
C LEU A 10 51.20 -1.67 -19.96
N THR A 11 50.36 -2.47 -20.63
CA THR A 11 48.99 -2.06 -20.92
C THR A 11 48.14 -2.34 -19.70
N ILE A 12 47.75 -1.27 -19.03
CA ILE A 12 46.74 -1.26 -17.98
C ILE A 12 45.46 -1.77 -18.63
N LEU A 13 45.08 -3.00 -18.30
CA LEU A 13 43.72 -3.50 -18.50
C LEU A 13 42.82 -2.66 -17.60
N SER A 14 42.34 -1.52 -18.11
CA SER A 14 41.23 -0.80 -17.50
C SER A 14 40.01 -1.69 -17.67
N SER A 15 39.75 -2.51 -16.66
CA SER A 15 38.51 -3.22 -16.46
C SER A 15 37.36 -2.23 -16.51
N SER A 16 36.66 -2.19 -17.64
CA SER A 16 35.30 -1.66 -17.71
C SER A 16 34.37 -2.63 -16.98
N LEU A 17 34.48 -2.66 -15.65
CA LEU A 17 33.44 -3.10 -14.74
C LEU A 17 32.74 -1.83 -14.24
N ALA A 18 32.11 -1.11 -15.16
CA ALA A 18 31.11 -0.11 -14.84
C ALA A 18 29.82 -0.61 -15.48
N GLY A 19 28.94 -1.18 -14.67
CA GLY A 19 27.68 -1.73 -15.18
C GLY A 19 26.84 -2.55 -14.21
N CYS A 20 27.33 -2.87 -13.01
CA CYS A 20 26.51 -3.57 -12.01
C CYS A 20 26.84 -3.04 -10.61
N LEU A 21 26.51 -1.78 -10.34
CA LEU A 21 26.47 -1.28 -8.97
C LEU A 21 25.55 -0.06 -8.99
N TRP A 22 24.63 0.01 -8.02
CA TRP A 22 23.65 1.09 -7.78
C TRP A 22 22.38 1.00 -8.63
N ASN A 23 21.43 0.16 -8.19
CA ASN A 23 19.96 0.33 -8.33
C ASN A 23 19.22 -0.78 -7.54
N LEU A 24 19.69 -1.10 -6.34
CA LEU A 24 19.16 -2.21 -5.52
C LEU A 24 18.88 -1.77 -4.07
N LEU A 25 18.69 -0.46 -3.85
CA LEU A 25 18.60 0.13 -2.51
C LEU A 25 17.45 1.14 -2.32
N ASP A 26 16.44 1.17 -3.20
CA ASP A 26 15.17 1.90 -2.99
C ASP A 26 14.03 1.17 -3.72
N ASP A 27 13.87 -0.14 -3.50
CA ASP A 27 12.80 -0.93 -4.12
C ASP A 27 11.49 -0.81 -3.32
N ASP A 28 11.08 0.41 -2.97
CA ASP A 28 9.65 0.64 -2.76
C ASP A 28 9.04 0.85 -4.16
N PRO A 29 8.21 -0.08 -4.67
CA PRO A 29 7.64 0.05 -5.99
C PRO A 29 6.77 1.32 -6.07
N ARG A 30 7.15 2.26 -6.94
CA ARG A 30 6.41 3.52 -7.19
C ARG A 30 4.92 3.34 -7.47
N ILE A 31 4.55 2.16 -7.96
CA ILE A 31 3.19 1.71 -8.13
C ILE A 31 3.10 0.27 -7.64
N SER A 32 2.15 -0.02 -6.76
CA SER A 32 1.87 -1.35 -6.26
C SER A 32 0.41 -1.73 -6.51
N PHE A 33 0.16 -3.04 -6.66
CA PHE A 33 -1.13 -3.60 -7.02
C PHE A 33 -1.51 -4.69 -6.03
N SER A 34 -2.80 -4.76 -5.69
CA SER A 34 -3.33 -5.74 -4.74
C SER A 34 -4.80 -6.09 -5.03
N ASP A 35 -5.25 -7.27 -4.60
CA ASP A 35 -6.68 -7.59 -4.36
C ASP A 35 -7.12 -7.27 -2.93
N CYS A 36 -6.19 -6.79 -2.10
CA CYS A 36 -6.40 -6.47 -0.70
C CYS A 36 -6.93 -5.03 -0.52
N PRO A 37 -8.11 -4.82 0.09
CA PRO A 37 -8.62 -3.49 0.41
C PRO A 37 -7.95 -2.91 1.66
N SER A 38 -6.63 -3.03 1.82
CA SER A 38 -5.96 -2.49 3.01
C SER A 38 -5.81 -0.96 2.92
N SER A 39 -5.19 -0.50 1.84
CA SER A 39 -5.06 0.92 1.51
C SER A 39 -4.85 1.14 0.01
N TRP A 40 -5.46 2.15 -0.59
CA TRP A 40 -5.38 2.41 -2.03
C TRP A 40 -5.58 3.88 -2.40
N HIS A 41 -4.98 4.32 -3.50
CA HIS A 41 -5.30 5.57 -4.19
C HIS A 41 -6.34 5.37 -5.29
N VAL A 42 -6.30 4.20 -5.94
CA VAL A 42 -7.25 3.84 -6.99
C VAL A 42 -7.85 2.47 -6.68
N GLU A 43 -9.18 2.37 -6.69
CA GLU A 43 -9.91 1.10 -6.65
C GLU A 43 -10.61 0.89 -7.99
N PHE A 44 -10.30 -0.20 -8.68
CA PHE A 44 -11.06 -0.68 -9.83
C PHE A 44 -12.30 -1.46 -9.39
N PHE A 45 -13.37 -1.41 -10.17
CA PHE A 45 -14.57 -2.20 -9.93
C PHE A 45 -15.21 -2.65 -11.22
N ASP A 46 -15.86 -3.80 -11.16
CA ASP A 46 -16.79 -4.31 -12.16
C ASP A 46 -18.12 -4.55 -11.43
N HIS A 47 -19.16 -3.80 -11.79
CA HIS A 47 -20.44 -3.91 -11.09
C HIS A 47 -21.11 -5.29 -11.24
N SER A 48 -20.73 -6.10 -12.23
CA SER A 48 -21.25 -7.45 -12.38
C SER A 48 -20.54 -8.47 -11.50
N ASN A 49 -19.31 -8.19 -11.04
CA ASN A 49 -18.48 -9.16 -10.35
C ASN A 49 -17.32 -8.53 -9.56
N ASP A 50 -17.33 -8.70 -8.24
CA ASP A 50 -16.21 -8.26 -7.38
C ASP A 50 -14.90 -9.04 -7.60
N ASN A 51 -14.98 -10.26 -8.14
CA ASN A 51 -13.84 -11.11 -8.46
C ASN A 51 -13.76 -11.39 -9.97
N PHE A 52 -13.45 -10.33 -10.73
CA PHE A 52 -13.36 -10.40 -12.19
C PHE A 52 -12.03 -10.99 -12.66
N GLY A 53 -12.11 -11.94 -13.60
CA GLY A 53 -10.94 -12.59 -14.21
C GLY A 53 -10.28 -11.78 -15.32
N SER A 54 -10.95 -10.74 -15.81
CA SER A 54 -10.44 -9.83 -16.83
C SER A 54 -11.20 -8.52 -16.81
N TRP A 55 -10.46 -7.43 -16.96
CA TRP A 55 -10.90 -6.08 -17.17
C TRP A 55 -10.79 -5.74 -18.64
N ASP A 56 -11.90 -5.52 -19.35
CA ASP A 56 -11.81 -5.11 -20.75
C ASP A 56 -11.66 -3.59 -20.86
N GLY A 57 -10.41 -3.15 -20.75
CA GLY A 57 -10.05 -1.74 -20.78
C GLY A 57 -8.54 -1.54 -20.71
N ARG A 58 -8.14 -0.27 -20.77
CA ARG A 58 -6.75 0.17 -20.72
C ARG A 58 -6.63 1.34 -19.77
N VAL A 59 -5.68 1.27 -18.85
CA VAL A 59 -5.28 2.40 -18.00
C VAL A 59 -3.78 2.63 -18.11
N GLU A 60 -3.38 3.90 -18.10
CA GLU A 60 -2.00 4.34 -18.19
C GLU A 60 -1.75 5.37 -17.11
N PHE A 61 -0.88 5.03 -16.16
CA PHE A 61 -0.39 5.91 -15.11
C PHE A 61 0.86 6.61 -15.61
N THR A 62 0.95 7.93 -15.43
CA THR A 62 2.12 8.74 -15.76
C THR A 62 2.55 9.52 -14.53
N ASP A 63 3.79 9.34 -14.06
CA ASP A 63 4.33 10.11 -12.94
C ASP A 63 4.88 11.49 -13.39
N SER A 64 5.11 12.39 -12.44
CA SER A 64 5.66 13.74 -12.66
C SER A 64 7.07 13.74 -13.27
N LYS A 65 7.78 12.60 -13.20
CA LYS A 65 9.09 12.37 -13.83
C LYS A 65 8.94 11.88 -15.29
N GLY A 66 7.72 11.68 -15.77
CA GLY A 66 7.37 11.28 -17.14
C GLY A 66 7.44 9.77 -17.38
N ASN A 67 7.52 8.95 -16.33
CA ASN A 67 7.48 7.49 -16.47
C ASN A 67 6.04 7.03 -16.60
N THR A 68 5.84 5.97 -17.37
CA THR A 68 4.50 5.43 -17.65
C THR A 68 4.42 3.97 -17.30
N GLU A 69 3.28 3.56 -16.73
CA GLU A 69 2.89 2.17 -16.51
C GLU A 69 1.52 1.93 -17.14
N VAL A 70 1.39 0.89 -17.97
CA VAL A 70 0.17 0.59 -18.73
C VAL A 70 -0.40 -0.74 -18.29
N LEU A 71 -1.69 -0.76 -17.95
CA LEU A 71 -2.44 -1.97 -17.64
C LEU A 71 -3.52 -2.19 -18.70
N GLU A 72 -3.53 -3.40 -19.24
CA GLU A 72 -4.53 -3.89 -20.18
C GLU A 72 -4.92 -5.31 -19.72
N TYR A 73 -6.20 -5.68 -19.84
CA TYR A 73 -6.68 -7.04 -19.57
C TYR A 73 -6.25 -7.61 -18.20
N PHE A 74 -6.41 -6.83 -17.13
CA PHE A 74 -6.03 -7.23 -15.76
C PHE A 74 -7.20 -7.82 -14.97
N SER A 75 -6.93 -8.55 -13.89
CA SER A 75 -7.96 -9.15 -13.03
C SER A 75 -8.10 -8.42 -11.70
N SER A 76 -9.04 -8.86 -10.87
CA SER A 76 -9.26 -8.38 -9.49
C SER A 76 -8.00 -8.41 -8.61
N ASN A 77 -6.98 -9.21 -8.94
CA ASN A 77 -5.66 -9.17 -8.27
C ASN A 77 -4.92 -7.83 -8.37
N LYS A 78 -5.39 -6.90 -9.20
CA LYS A 78 -4.89 -5.53 -9.31
C LYS A 78 -5.96 -4.50 -8.97
N LYS A 79 -7.02 -4.91 -8.25
CA LYS A 79 -8.18 -4.08 -7.95
C LYS A 79 -7.77 -2.79 -7.21
N TYR A 80 -6.88 -2.90 -6.24
CA TYR A 80 -6.39 -1.81 -5.42
C TYR A 80 -5.00 -1.40 -5.88
N VAL A 81 -4.80 -0.09 -6.09
CA VAL A 81 -3.53 0.50 -6.54
C VAL A 81 -3.04 1.49 -5.51
N THR A 82 -1.79 1.35 -5.10
CA THR A 82 -1.05 2.37 -4.33
C THR A 82 0.03 2.98 -5.21
N LEU A 83 0.33 4.26 -5.00
CA LEU A 83 1.20 5.11 -5.79
C LEU A 83 2.18 5.80 -4.85
N ASP A 84 3.34 6.21 -5.34
CA ASP A 84 4.31 7.00 -4.58
C ASP A 84 3.77 8.43 -4.37
N ASP A 85 3.47 8.78 -3.12
CA ASP A 85 2.89 10.06 -2.69
C ASP A 85 3.84 11.25 -2.93
N SER A 86 5.13 10.99 -3.15
CA SER A 86 6.12 12.03 -3.44
C SER A 86 6.08 12.54 -4.89
N LEU A 87 5.23 11.96 -5.75
CA LEU A 87 5.11 12.27 -7.17
C LEU A 87 3.68 12.68 -7.51
N ASP A 88 3.53 13.65 -8.42
CA ASP A 88 2.22 13.87 -9.06
C ASP A 88 1.95 12.76 -10.08
N TRP A 89 0.69 12.38 -10.24
CA TRP A 89 0.28 11.32 -11.16
C TRP A 89 -0.88 11.74 -12.05
N THR A 90 -0.78 11.39 -13.33
CA THR A 90 -1.88 11.48 -14.30
C THR A 90 -2.32 10.08 -14.69
N MET A 91 -3.62 9.83 -14.76
CA MET A 91 -4.18 8.58 -15.29
C MET A 91 -4.98 8.81 -16.56
N LYS A 92 -4.64 8.06 -17.61
CA LYS A 92 -5.43 7.98 -18.84
C LYS A 92 -6.13 6.63 -18.91
N TYR A 93 -7.41 6.63 -19.24
CA TYR A 93 -8.22 5.40 -19.27
C TYR A 93 -9.00 5.25 -20.57
N THR A 94 -9.35 4.01 -20.89
CA THR A 94 -10.30 3.62 -21.93
C THR A 94 -11.04 2.36 -21.50
N PHE A 95 -12.37 2.37 -21.55
CA PHE A 95 -13.22 1.25 -21.19
C PHE A 95 -13.77 0.57 -22.45
N TYR A 96 -13.74 -0.76 -22.48
CA TYR A 96 -14.33 -1.57 -23.56
C TYR A 96 -15.53 -2.41 -23.09
N GLU A 97 -15.83 -2.36 -21.80
CA GLU A 97 -16.99 -2.97 -21.14
C GLU A 97 -17.85 -1.91 -20.43
N GLY A 98 -19.14 -2.22 -20.25
CA GLY A 98 -20.16 -1.25 -19.86
C GLY A 98 -20.24 -0.95 -18.36
N ASP A 99 -19.78 -1.84 -17.51
CA ASP A 99 -20.03 -1.81 -16.06
C ASP A 99 -18.75 -1.76 -15.22
N ILE A 100 -17.63 -1.49 -15.88
CA ILE A 100 -16.32 -1.32 -15.29
C ILE A 100 -16.03 0.15 -14.98
N GLY A 101 -15.32 0.43 -13.89
CA GLY A 101 -14.82 1.77 -13.59
C GLY A 101 -13.84 1.84 -12.43
N PHE A 102 -13.46 3.03 -12.02
CA PHE A 102 -12.56 3.18 -10.88
C PHE A 102 -12.97 4.31 -9.98
N ILE A 103 -12.48 4.25 -8.75
CA ILE A 103 -12.68 5.23 -7.70
C ILE A 103 -11.33 5.86 -7.37
N VAL A 104 -11.28 7.19 -7.33
CA VAL A 104 -10.14 7.98 -6.84
C VAL A 104 -10.68 9.00 -5.84
N GLY A 105 -10.19 8.96 -4.61
CA GLY A 105 -10.79 9.74 -3.54
C GLY A 105 -12.28 9.38 -3.38
N ASP A 106 -13.15 10.39 -3.48
CA ASP A 106 -14.62 10.21 -3.44
C ASP A 106 -15.26 10.21 -4.84
N SER A 107 -14.45 10.27 -5.91
CA SER A 107 -14.93 10.38 -7.28
C SER A 107 -14.96 9.02 -7.98
N VAL A 108 -16.07 8.73 -8.66
CA VAL A 108 -16.27 7.51 -9.44
C VAL A 108 -16.20 7.82 -10.92
N TYR A 109 -15.45 7.01 -11.68
CA TYR A 109 -15.26 7.15 -13.12
C TYR A 109 -15.62 5.83 -13.81
N GLY A 110 -16.65 5.86 -14.65
CA GLY A 110 -17.15 4.68 -15.37
C GLY A 110 -18.38 4.05 -14.72
N GLY A 111 -18.61 2.75 -14.95
CA GLY A 111 -19.74 1.97 -14.43
C GLY A 111 -21.02 1.98 -15.30
N ASP A 112 -21.11 2.88 -16.29
CA ASP A 112 -22.12 2.85 -17.36
C ASP A 112 -21.48 3.38 -18.67
N ASN A 113 -20.54 2.61 -19.19
CA ASN A 113 -19.71 2.99 -20.32
C ASN A 113 -20.26 2.51 -21.65
N ARG A 114 -19.86 3.20 -22.69
CA ARG A 114 -19.85 2.70 -24.06
C ARG A 114 -18.45 2.19 -24.39
N ASN A 115 -18.41 1.23 -25.31
CA ASN A 115 -17.15 0.72 -25.84
C ASN A 115 -16.31 1.86 -26.44
N GLY A 116 -15.12 2.08 -25.89
CA GLY A 116 -14.18 3.12 -26.26
C GLY A 116 -14.28 4.41 -25.47
N ASP A 117 -15.15 4.48 -24.45
CA ASP A 117 -15.22 5.65 -23.56
C ASP A 117 -13.88 5.84 -22.86
N SER A 118 -13.36 7.06 -22.90
CA SER A 118 -11.98 7.36 -22.51
C SER A 118 -11.85 8.74 -21.92
N GLY A 119 -10.79 8.93 -21.14
CA GLY A 119 -10.50 10.20 -20.51
C GLY A 119 -9.07 10.25 -19.96
N THR A 120 -8.72 11.43 -19.46
CA THR A 120 -7.49 11.68 -18.72
C THR A 120 -7.84 12.50 -17.48
N ILE A 121 -7.31 12.10 -16.33
CA ILE A 121 -7.48 12.80 -15.06
C ILE A 121 -6.12 12.97 -14.39
N GLU A 122 -5.96 14.03 -13.62
CA GLU A 122 -4.94 14.10 -12.59
C GLU A 122 -5.46 13.33 -11.37
N LEU A 123 -4.59 12.54 -10.75
CA LEU A 123 -4.94 11.77 -9.57
C LEU A 123 -4.74 12.64 -8.33
N ASP A 124 -5.82 12.82 -7.58
CA ASP A 124 -5.73 13.27 -6.20
C ASP A 124 -5.22 12.09 -5.37
N LEU A 125 -4.00 12.23 -4.84
CA LEU A 125 -3.41 11.22 -3.96
C LEU A 125 -4.08 11.40 -2.61
N VAL A 126 -5.24 10.79 -2.49
CA VAL A 126 -5.97 10.60 -1.24
C VAL A 126 -6.13 9.10 -1.03
N ARG A 127 -5.27 8.53 -0.20
CA ARG A 127 -5.29 7.14 0.23
C ARG A 127 -6.54 6.90 1.03
N LYS A 128 -7.29 5.92 0.55
CA LYS A 128 -8.40 5.30 1.24
C LYS A 128 -7.87 4.09 2.00
N PHE A 129 -8.46 3.84 3.15
CA PHE A 129 -8.30 2.61 3.90
C PHE A 129 -9.64 1.89 3.94
N ALA A 130 -9.65 0.56 4.11
CA ALA A 130 -10.89 -0.11 4.53
C ALA A 130 -11.41 0.60 5.80
N GLY A 131 -12.68 1.00 5.80
CA GLY A 131 -13.26 1.75 6.93
C GLY A 131 -13.10 3.28 6.93
N GLY A 132 -12.47 3.89 5.90
CA GLY A 132 -12.74 5.29 5.55
C GLY A 132 -11.91 6.42 6.21
N ALA A 133 -10.60 6.25 6.35
CA ALA A 133 -9.70 7.38 6.63
C ALA A 133 -9.02 7.93 5.34
N ASN A 134 -8.63 9.21 5.33
CA ASN A 134 -7.90 9.89 4.25
C ASN A 134 -6.43 10.18 4.67
N ASP A 135 -5.54 9.99 3.69
CA ASP A 135 -4.09 10.16 3.44
C ASP A 135 -3.00 10.78 4.34
N ASP A 136 -1.76 10.39 3.97
CA ASP A 136 -0.38 10.74 4.36
C ASP A 136 0.17 10.04 5.61
N SER A 137 -0.30 8.81 5.84
CA SER A 137 -0.03 8.13 7.09
C SER A 137 1.33 7.41 7.09
N PRO A 138 2.22 7.66 8.08
CA PRO A 138 3.42 6.87 8.37
C PRO A 138 3.11 5.47 8.93
N ILE A 139 1.90 4.97 8.62
CA ILE A 139 1.29 3.73 9.08
C ILE A 139 0.70 3.09 7.84
N SER A 140 1.09 1.85 7.56
CA SER A 140 0.55 1.05 6.46
C SER A 140 -0.14 -0.19 7.00
N PHE A 141 -1.14 -0.65 6.23
CA PHE A 141 -1.94 -1.82 6.56
C PHE A 141 -1.84 -2.86 5.45
N SER A 142 -1.93 -4.13 5.82
CA SER A 142 -1.85 -5.27 4.92
C SER A 142 -2.74 -6.42 5.41
N CYS A 143 -3.23 -7.22 4.46
CA CYS A 143 -3.84 -8.53 4.71
C CYS A 143 -2.84 -9.70 4.65
N SER A 144 -1.62 -9.44 4.17
CA SER A 144 -0.52 -10.41 4.07
C SER A 144 0.38 -10.34 5.30
N ASP A 145 0.83 -11.51 5.76
CA ASP A 145 1.71 -11.67 6.93
C ASP A 145 3.18 -11.28 6.70
N SER A 146 3.46 -10.60 5.59
CA SER A 146 4.79 -10.17 5.19
C SER A 146 5.23 -8.89 5.91
N ASN A 147 6.09 -9.06 6.93
CA ASN A 147 6.81 -8.03 7.68
C ASN A 147 5.91 -6.94 8.32
N TRP A 148 5.46 -7.20 9.54
CA TRP A 148 4.54 -6.34 10.31
C TRP A 148 5.08 -6.09 11.71
N ASP A 149 4.70 -4.94 12.29
CA ASP A 149 5.05 -4.55 13.66
C ASP A 149 3.91 -4.91 14.62
N ILE A 150 2.66 -4.72 14.19
CA ILE A 150 1.47 -5.08 14.95
C ILE A 150 0.59 -6.01 14.11
N LYS A 151 0.06 -7.06 14.75
CA LYS A 151 -0.97 -7.93 14.17
C LYS A 151 -2.24 -7.86 15.00
N PHE A 152 -3.31 -7.35 14.44
CA PHE A 152 -4.65 -7.49 14.99
C PHE A 152 -5.22 -8.89 14.73
N PHE A 153 -6.08 -9.35 15.62
CA PHE A 153 -6.77 -10.62 15.48
C PHE A 153 -8.09 -10.63 16.24
N ASP A 154 -8.97 -11.51 15.78
CA ASP A 154 -10.20 -11.94 16.45
C ASP A 154 -10.06 -13.45 16.72
N GLN A 155 -10.28 -13.90 17.96
CA GLN A 155 -10.14 -15.32 18.29
C GLN A 155 -11.23 -16.19 17.66
N SER A 156 -12.40 -15.63 17.35
CA SER A 156 -13.52 -16.35 16.77
C SER A 156 -13.33 -16.59 15.27
N ASN A 157 -12.56 -15.74 14.58
CA ASN A 157 -12.41 -15.79 13.14
C ASN A 157 -11.08 -15.17 12.65
N GLU A 158 -10.33 -15.89 11.81
CA GLU A 158 -9.10 -15.35 11.18
C GLU A 158 -9.37 -14.35 10.04
N ASP A 159 -10.55 -14.46 9.42
CA ASP A 159 -11.04 -13.64 8.30
C ASP A 159 -12.30 -12.86 8.74
N PHE A 160 -12.11 -11.94 9.68
CA PHE A 160 -13.16 -11.12 10.25
C PHE A 160 -13.49 -9.93 9.34
N TYR A 161 -14.77 -9.73 9.02
CA TYR A 161 -15.22 -8.67 8.11
C TYR A 161 -15.29 -7.29 8.75
N SER A 162 -15.34 -7.26 10.08
CA SER A 162 -15.36 -6.06 10.90
C SER A 162 -15.02 -6.49 12.32
N TRP A 163 -14.36 -5.62 13.05
CA TRP A 163 -14.23 -5.74 14.50
C TRP A 163 -14.70 -4.44 15.16
N GLY A 164 -15.19 -4.52 16.39
CA GLY A 164 -15.61 -3.36 17.16
C GLY A 164 -14.46 -2.77 17.96
N GLY A 165 -13.82 -1.71 17.46
CA GLY A 165 -12.72 -1.08 18.19
C GLY A 165 -12.18 0.19 17.56
N GLU A 166 -11.43 0.94 18.36
CA GLU A 166 -10.77 2.18 17.97
C GLU A 166 -9.30 2.08 18.33
N VAL A 167 -8.42 2.44 17.40
CA VAL A 167 -6.98 2.56 17.62
C VAL A 167 -6.50 3.92 17.17
N GLU A 168 -5.68 4.56 17.98
CA GLU A 168 -5.07 5.86 17.69
C GLU A 168 -3.57 5.72 17.82
N PHE A 169 -2.84 6.14 16.79
CA PHE A 169 -1.38 6.19 16.76
C PHE A 169 -0.89 7.62 16.74
N PHE A 170 0.16 7.93 17.49
CA PHE A 170 0.84 9.22 17.41
C PHE A 170 2.32 9.06 17.77
N VAL A 171 3.15 10.01 17.35
CA VAL A 171 4.58 10.00 17.68
C VAL A 171 4.78 10.44 19.13
N GLU A 172 5.67 9.76 19.86
CA GLU A 172 6.00 10.14 21.24
C GLU A 172 6.42 11.62 21.32
N GLY A 173 5.66 12.42 22.07
CA GLY A 173 5.87 13.87 22.20
C GLY A 173 5.19 14.74 21.13
N ASN A 174 4.38 14.17 20.24
CA ASN A 174 3.58 14.89 19.23
C ASN A 174 2.14 14.34 19.15
N GLU A 175 1.35 14.56 20.20
CA GLU A 175 -0.05 14.10 20.31
C GLU A 175 -1.02 14.82 19.36
N GLU A 176 -0.66 16.00 18.84
CA GLU A 176 -1.51 16.77 17.93
C GLU A 176 -1.61 16.17 16.52
N ASP A 177 -0.65 15.32 16.15
CA ASP A 177 -0.58 14.62 14.86
C ASP A 177 -0.87 13.13 15.07
N SER A 178 -2.15 12.81 15.24
CA SER A 178 -2.64 11.46 15.51
C SER A 178 -3.39 10.84 14.33
N TYR A 179 -3.27 9.52 14.21
CA TYR A 179 -3.89 8.69 13.18
C TYR A 179 -4.86 7.75 13.86
N SER A 180 -6.16 8.03 13.69
CA SER A 180 -7.24 7.25 14.30
C SER A 180 -7.88 6.33 13.28
N PHE A 181 -8.08 5.08 13.67
CA PHE A 181 -8.73 4.04 12.87
C PHE A 181 -9.81 3.38 13.72
N GLY A 182 -11.02 3.28 13.16
CA GLY A 182 -12.13 2.54 13.73
C GLY A 182 -12.58 1.45 12.76
N ASP A 183 -13.32 0.47 13.27
CA ASP A 183 -14.08 -0.51 12.47
C ASP A 183 -13.27 -1.14 11.32
N PHE A 184 -12.15 -1.81 11.63
CA PHE A 184 -11.32 -2.49 10.62
C PHE A 184 -11.64 -3.98 10.45
N SER A 185 -11.17 -4.56 9.35
CA SER A 185 -11.36 -5.98 9.00
C SER A 185 -10.02 -6.73 8.99
N SER A 186 -10.08 -8.04 8.70
CA SER A 186 -8.91 -8.86 8.43
C SER A 186 -8.05 -8.33 7.28
N ASP A 187 -8.59 -7.43 6.47
CA ASP A 187 -7.87 -6.78 5.36
C ASP A 187 -6.83 -5.76 5.85
N MET A 188 -6.93 -5.33 7.10
CA MET A 188 -6.02 -4.38 7.75
C MET A 188 -5.30 -4.98 8.96
N LYS A 189 -5.30 -6.31 9.09
CA LYS A 189 -4.84 -6.97 10.32
C LYS A 189 -3.34 -6.86 10.57
N TYR A 190 -2.54 -6.60 9.54
CA TYR A 190 -1.09 -6.40 9.69
C TYR A 190 -0.76 -4.92 9.52
N VAL A 191 -0.12 -4.34 10.53
CA VAL A 191 0.27 -2.92 10.56
C VAL A 191 1.78 -2.82 10.52
N THR A 192 2.29 -1.93 9.69
CA THR A 192 3.70 -1.54 9.67
C THR A 192 3.79 -0.04 9.93
N LEU A 193 4.71 0.33 10.82
CA LEU A 193 4.93 1.71 11.25
C LEU A 193 6.29 2.19 10.73
N GLN A 194 6.42 3.49 10.53
CA GLN A 194 7.72 4.09 10.20
C GLN A 194 8.73 3.87 11.35
N ASP A 195 9.84 3.18 11.06
CA ASP A 195 10.88 2.75 12.01
C ASP A 195 11.72 3.88 12.62
N SER A 196 11.83 5.03 11.95
CA SER A 196 12.57 6.20 12.44
C SER A 196 11.90 6.95 13.60
N LYS A 197 10.75 6.46 14.08
CA LYS A 197 9.92 7.11 15.10
C LYS A 197 9.63 6.15 16.26
N VAL A 198 9.43 6.73 17.44
CA VAL A 198 8.80 6.03 18.56
C VAL A 198 7.32 6.36 18.53
N TRP A 199 6.49 5.32 18.57
CA TRP A 199 5.05 5.41 18.48
C TRP A 199 4.40 5.20 19.84
N ILE A 200 3.28 5.89 20.06
CA ILE A 200 2.31 5.55 21.09
C ILE A 200 1.05 5.08 20.38
N MET A 201 0.54 3.92 20.80
CA MET A 201 -0.76 3.41 20.35
C MET A 201 -1.72 3.37 21.53
N LYS A 202 -2.83 4.09 21.41
CA LYS A 202 -4.00 3.92 22.26
C LYS A 202 -4.99 2.99 21.57
N TYR A 203 -5.66 2.17 22.35
CA TYR A 203 -6.67 1.25 21.84
C TYR A 203 -7.88 1.21 22.76
N THR A 204 -9.05 0.96 22.19
CA THR A 204 -10.30 0.64 22.88
C THR A 204 -11.00 -0.50 22.14
N PHE A 205 -11.39 -1.55 22.83
CA PHE A 205 -12.08 -2.72 22.28
C PHE A 205 -13.52 -2.79 22.77
N TYR A 206 -14.44 -3.07 21.85
CA TYR A 206 -15.88 -3.20 22.11
C TYR A 206 -16.39 -4.65 21.92
N GLU A 207 -15.47 -5.59 21.72
CA GLU A 207 -15.73 -7.03 21.59
C GLU A 207 -14.81 -7.82 22.54
N GLU A 208 -15.28 -8.96 23.05
CA GLU A 208 -14.60 -9.71 24.12
C GLU A 208 -13.35 -10.47 23.61
N ASP A 209 -13.34 -10.86 22.34
CA ASP A 209 -12.42 -11.83 21.74
C ASP A 209 -11.41 -11.23 20.76
N ILE A 210 -11.31 -9.90 20.74
CA ILE A 210 -10.40 -9.16 19.89
C ILE A 210 -9.13 -8.73 20.62
N GLY A 211 -8.06 -8.52 19.86
CA GLY A 211 -6.81 -8.01 20.41
C GLY A 211 -5.73 -7.78 19.36
N PHE A 212 -4.52 -7.56 19.84
CA PHE A 212 -3.35 -7.42 18.97
C PHE A 212 -2.08 -8.02 19.58
N ILE A 213 -1.12 -8.29 18.70
CA ILE A 213 0.21 -8.77 19.02
C ILE A 213 1.21 -7.68 18.66
N TYR A 214 2.07 -7.33 19.60
CA TYR A 214 3.24 -6.47 19.39
C TYR A 214 4.43 -7.06 20.16
N ASP A 215 5.58 -7.19 19.51
CA ASP A 215 6.82 -7.77 20.07
C ASP A 215 6.58 -9.13 20.78
N GLY A 216 5.79 -10.00 20.14
CA GLY A 216 5.43 -11.32 20.68
C GLY A 216 4.52 -11.31 21.92
N LYS A 217 4.12 -10.12 22.40
CA LYS A 217 3.18 -9.96 23.51
C LYS A 217 1.78 -9.67 23.00
N THR A 218 0.82 -10.32 23.63
CA THR A 218 -0.60 -10.16 23.34
C THR A 218 -1.25 -9.13 24.26
N TYR A 219 -2.13 -8.32 23.68
CA TYR A 219 -2.95 -7.32 24.36
C TYR A 219 -4.42 -7.55 23.97
N GLY A 220 -5.31 -7.57 24.97
CA GLY A 220 -6.74 -7.89 24.83
C GLY A 220 -7.10 -9.38 25.04
N MET A 221 -8.13 -9.86 24.32
CA MET A 221 -8.66 -11.25 24.27
C MET A 221 -9.61 -11.74 25.37
N ASN A 222 -9.98 -10.89 26.33
CA ASN A 222 -11.12 -11.14 27.24
C ASN A 222 -11.64 -9.78 27.67
N ASN A 223 -11.93 -8.96 26.68
CA ASN A 223 -12.14 -7.54 26.93
C ASN A 223 -13.51 -7.34 27.56
N ASP A 224 -13.58 -6.48 28.57
CA ASP A 224 -14.85 -5.84 28.88
C ASP A 224 -15.21 -4.85 27.76
N TYR A 225 -16.50 -4.63 27.50
CA TYR A 225 -16.93 -3.65 26.50
C TYR A 225 -16.37 -2.24 26.83
N GLY A 226 -15.55 -1.70 25.94
CA GLY A 226 -14.83 -0.44 26.12
C GLY A 226 -13.51 -0.57 26.88
N GLU A 227 -12.94 -1.76 27.00
CA GLU A 227 -11.59 -1.94 27.56
C GLU A 227 -10.58 -1.18 26.71
N SER A 228 -9.80 -0.33 27.37
CA SER A 228 -8.86 0.57 26.72
C SER A 228 -7.49 0.53 27.36
N GLY A 229 -6.45 0.79 26.57
CA GLY A 229 -5.09 0.92 27.05
C GLY A 229 -4.19 1.73 26.13
N GLU A 230 -2.94 1.85 26.55
CA GLU A 230 -1.91 2.57 25.83
C GLU A 230 -0.61 1.77 25.88
N ILE A 231 0.10 1.70 24.75
CA ILE A 231 1.43 1.11 24.66
C ILE A 231 2.40 2.05 23.93
N ARG A 232 3.66 1.96 24.33
CA ARG A 232 4.79 2.56 23.61
C ARG A 232 5.40 1.49 22.70
N ILE A 233 5.59 1.85 21.44
CA ILE A 233 6.15 1.01 20.39
C ILE A 233 7.47 1.64 19.94
N ASP A 234 8.53 0.89 20.12
CA ASP A 234 9.89 1.26 19.74
C ASP A 234 10.43 0.18 18.80
N LEU A 235 10.81 0.58 17.59
CA LEU A 235 11.24 -0.35 16.54
C LEU A 235 12.78 -0.38 16.38
N SER A 236 13.53 0.35 17.23
CA SER A 236 14.99 0.47 17.20
C SER A 236 15.75 -0.74 17.75
#